data_AF-A0A534NE79-F1
#
_entry.id   AF-A0A534NE79-F1
#
_cell.length_a   1.000
_cell.length_b   1.000
_cell.length_c   1.000
_cell.angle_alpha   90.00
_cell.angle_beta   90.00
_cell.angle_gamma   90.00
#
_symmetry.space_group_name_H-M   'P 1'
#
loop_
_entity.id
_entity.type
_entity.pdbx_description
1 polymer ?
#
loop_
_entity_poly.entity_id
_entity_poly.type
_entity_poly.pdbx_seq_one_letter_code
_entity_poly.pdbx_strand_id
1 'polypeptide(L)'
;MKSVLVRYHEVALKKGNRPYFMDMLKRNLRSSVSGLGLKEIESLPGRLVLCFDGTADREAIHQRVQRVFCVANFSFVERTTPDLKALEENILQYLDGRRFSSFRVDTKRADKQFPLTSPEVNRKVGAAVKNKTGARVDLDNAELTITIEILPHDAFFGFDKIAGSGGLPVGVSGRVVSLISGGIDSPIAACRMMRRGCRLIFVHFHSRPYLDQTSQEKVRELVKLLTRYQFSSRLYLVPFGEIQRQIVAAVL
;
A
#
# COMPACT_ATOMS: atom_id res chain seq x y z
N MET A 1 -9.70 0.28 -15.86
CA MET A 1 -8.96 -0.17 -14.66
C MET A 1 -9.71 0.24 -13.42
N LYS A 2 -10.67 -0.60 -13.00
CA LYS A 2 -11.50 -0.37 -11.80
C LYS A 2 -10.98 -1.11 -10.57
N SER A 3 -9.85 -1.80 -10.69
CA SER A 3 -9.32 -2.65 -9.62
C SER A 3 -7.87 -2.33 -9.32
N VAL A 4 -7.46 -2.62 -8.09
CA VAL A 4 -6.06 -2.53 -7.65
C VAL A 4 -5.60 -3.90 -7.18
N LEU A 5 -4.55 -4.41 -7.83
CA LEU A 5 -3.91 -5.67 -7.45
C LEU A 5 -2.79 -5.38 -6.45
N VAL A 6 -2.98 -5.81 -5.20
CA VAL A 6 -2.04 -5.64 -4.10
C VAL A 6 -1.23 -6.91 -3.90
N ARG A 7 0.10 -6.78 -3.95
CA ARG A 7 1.06 -7.87 -3.70
C ARG A 7 1.74 -7.63 -2.35
N TYR A 8 1.94 -8.69 -1.58
CA TYR A 8 2.55 -8.65 -0.25
C TYR A 8 3.68 -9.68 -0.12
N HIS A 9 4.78 -9.32 0.56
CA HIS A 9 5.96 -10.19 0.72
C HIS A 9 6.01 -10.88 2.09
N GLU A 10 5.95 -10.11 3.18
CA GLU A 10 6.30 -10.61 4.53
C GLU A 10 5.27 -11.57 5.14
N VAL A 11 3.98 -11.43 4.78
CA VAL A 11 2.91 -12.28 5.33
C VAL A 11 2.99 -13.72 4.83
N ALA A 12 3.56 -13.94 3.64
CA ALA A 12 3.77 -15.28 3.10
C ALA A 12 4.80 -16.10 3.91
N LEU A 13 5.69 -15.43 4.66
CA LEU A 13 6.75 -16.06 5.45
C LEU A 13 6.30 -16.48 6.85
N LYS A 14 5.16 -15.96 7.32
CA LYS A 14 4.62 -16.28 8.65
C LYS A 14 3.66 -17.49 8.52
N LYS A 15 4.18 -18.69 8.80
CA LYS A 15 3.37 -19.92 9.00
C LYS A 15 2.32 -19.70 10.10
N GLY A 16 1.36 -20.62 10.25
CA GLY A 16 0.38 -20.70 11.36
C GLY A 16 -0.62 -19.54 11.43
N ASN A 17 -0.12 -18.30 11.50
CA ASN A 17 -0.88 -17.06 11.69
C ASN A 17 -1.22 -16.35 10.38
N ARG A 18 -0.96 -16.96 9.22
CA ARG A 18 -1.25 -16.33 7.91
C ARG A 18 -2.69 -15.79 7.80
N PRO A 19 -3.75 -16.52 8.20
CA PRO A 19 -5.11 -15.98 8.16
C PRO A 19 -5.26 -14.67 8.96
N TYR A 20 -4.73 -14.63 10.18
CA TYR A 20 -4.75 -13.45 11.03
C TYR A 20 -4.07 -12.22 10.39
N PHE A 21 -2.88 -12.42 9.80
CA PHE A 21 -2.18 -11.34 9.09
C PHE A 21 -2.95 -10.87 7.86
N MET A 22 -3.53 -11.80 7.11
CA MET A 22 -4.32 -11.49 5.92
C MET A 22 -5.58 -10.69 6.25
N ASP A 23 -6.29 -11.07 7.31
CA ASP A 23 -7.50 -10.36 7.72
C ASP A 23 -7.18 -8.98 8.29
N MET A 24 -6.07 -8.83 9.01
CA MET A 24 -5.58 -7.52 9.44
C MET A 24 -5.20 -6.64 8.24
N LEU A 25 -4.51 -7.18 7.24
CA LEU A 25 -4.18 -6.44 6.02
C LEU A 25 -5.44 -5.99 5.27
N LYS A 26 -6.42 -6.88 5.07
CA LYS A 26 -7.70 -6.52 4.43
C LYS A 26 -8.41 -5.42 5.21
N ARG A 27 -8.42 -5.49 6.55
CA ARG A 27 -9.02 -4.47 7.41
C ARG A 27 -8.33 -3.13 7.21
N ASN A 28 -7.00 -3.11 7.22
CA ASN A 28 -6.19 -1.91 7.02
C ASN A 28 -6.40 -1.29 5.64
N LEU A 29 -6.43 -2.11 4.58
CA LEU A 29 -6.74 -1.67 3.22
C LEU A 29 -8.15 -1.08 3.11
N ARG A 30 -9.16 -1.77 3.67
CA ARG A 30 -10.54 -1.26 3.69
C ARG A 30 -10.63 0.08 4.41
N SER A 31 -9.97 0.23 5.55
CA SER A 31 -9.92 1.50 6.28
C SER A 31 -9.18 2.59 5.49
N SER A 32 -8.07 2.26 4.81
CA SER A 32 -7.30 3.24 4.05
C SER A 32 -8.11 3.83 2.90
N VAL A 33 -8.87 3.02 2.18
CA VAL A 33 -9.67 3.48 1.03
C VAL A 33 -11.13 3.80 1.38
N SER A 34 -11.44 3.97 2.66
CA SER A 34 -12.78 4.34 3.11
C SER A 34 -13.24 5.64 2.44
N GLY A 35 -14.49 5.63 1.95
CA GLY A 35 -15.09 6.75 1.20
C GLY A 35 -14.67 6.84 -0.28
N LEU A 36 -13.88 5.89 -0.80
CA LEU A 36 -13.45 5.87 -2.21
C LEU A 36 -14.20 4.82 -3.06
N GLY A 37 -15.42 4.42 -2.68
CA GLY A 37 -16.23 3.51 -3.51
C GLY A 37 -15.72 2.05 -3.59
N LEU A 38 -15.00 1.57 -2.56
CA LEU A 38 -14.58 0.17 -2.48
C LEU A 38 -15.81 -0.75 -2.36
N LYS A 39 -15.98 -1.68 -3.31
CA LYS A 39 -17.04 -2.70 -3.29
C LYS A 39 -16.62 -3.94 -2.51
N GLU A 40 -15.46 -4.49 -2.84
CA GLU A 40 -14.98 -5.73 -2.25
C GLU A 40 -13.46 -5.84 -2.26
N ILE A 41 -12.95 -6.76 -1.43
CA ILE A 41 -11.55 -7.19 -1.42
C ILE A 41 -11.51 -8.69 -1.63
N GLU A 42 -11.14 -9.12 -2.82
CA GLU A 42 -11.00 -10.53 -3.17
C GLU A 42 -9.62 -11.05 -2.73
N SER A 43 -9.60 -12.28 -2.20
CA SER A 43 -8.37 -12.96 -1.81
C SER A 43 -7.97 -13.95 -2.88
N LEU A 44 -6.80 -13.72 -3.48
CA LEU A 44 -6.22 -14.61 -4.48
C LEU A 44 -4.89 -15.17 -3.96
N PRO A 45 -4.39 -16.30 -4.52
CA PRO A 45 -3.10 -16.85 -4.11
C PRO A 45 -1.97 -15.80 -4.18
N GLY A 46 -1.47 -15.42 -2.99
CA GLY A 46 -0.34 -14.48 -2.82
C GLY A 46 -0.66 -13.01 -3.07
N ARG A 47 -1.94 -12.63 -3.22
CA ARG A 47 -2.34 -11.25 -3.56
C ARG A 47 -3.75 -10.92 -3.07
N LEU A 48 -4.11 -9.64 -3.09
CA LEU A 48 -5.46 -9.15 -2.86
C LEU A 48 -5.89 -8.29 -4.05
N VAL A 49 -7.15 -8.35 -4.44
CA VAL A 49 -7.73 -7.44 -5.45
C VAL A 49 -8.73 -6.55 -4.74
N LEU A 50 -8.55 -5.25 -4.83
CA LEU A 50 -9.53 -4.27 -4.38
C LEU A 50 -10.36 -3.88 -5.61
N CYS A 51 -11.67 -4.09 -5.55
CA CYS A 51 -12.60 -3.76 -6.63
C CYS A 51 -13.39 -2.50 -6.26
N PHE A 52 -13.39 -1.50 -7.14
CA PHE A 52 -14.07 -0.22 -6.93
C PHE A 52 -15.26 -0.06 -7.88
N ASP A 53 -16.20 0.83 -7.54
CA ASP A 53 -17.37 1.13 -8.36
C ASP A 53 -17.06 1.83 -9.71
N GLY A 54 -15.88 2.42 -9.83
CA GLY A 54 -15.38 3.10 -11.03
C GLY A 54 -15.54 4.61 -11.02
N THR A 55 -16.10 5.22 -9.97
CA THR A 55 -16.14 6.68 -9.78
C THR A 55 -15.00 7.17 -8.87
N ALA A 56 -14.21 6.23 -8.34
CA ALA A 56 -13.19 6.50 -7.36
C ALA A 56 -12.03 7.35 -7.90
N ASP A 57 -11.58 8.31 -7.09
CA ASP A 57 -10.37 9.09 -7.35
C ASP A 57 -9.13 8.17 -7.31
N ARG A 58 -8.54 7.96 -8.49
CA ARG A 58 -7.37 7.10 -8.70
C ARG A 58 -6.16 7.58 -7.93
N GLU A 59 -5.93 8.89 -7.86
CA GLU A 59 -4.78 9.45 -7.16
C GLU A 59 -4.95 9.32 -5.64
N ALA A 60 -6.16 9.52 -5.13
CA ALA A 60 -6.47 9.23 -3.73
C ALA A 60 -6.25 7.74 -3.38
N ILE A 61 -6.70 6.81 -4.24
CA ILE A 61 -6.44 5.37 -4.04
C ILE A 61 -4.94 5.10 -4.01
N HIS A 62 -4.21 5.62 -5.00
CA HIS A 62 -2.77 5.48 -5.12
C HIS A 62 -2.06 5.89 -3.82
N GLN A 63 -2.26 7.12 -3.35
CA GLN A 63 -1.61 7.64 -2.15
C GLN A 63 -1.99 6.88 -0.88
N ARG A 64 -3.26 6.46 -0.76
CA ARG A 64 -3.74 5.78 0.46
C ARG A 64 -3.29 4.32 0.53
N VAL A 65 -3.33 3.58 -0.58
CA VAL A 65 -2.85 2.18 -0.64
C VAL A 65 -1.32 2.14 -0.45
N GLN A 66 -0.58 3.08 -1.02
CA GLN A 66 0.88 3.14 -0.89
C GLN A 66 1.35 3.22 0.57
N ARG A 67 0.59 3.91 1.43
CA ARG A 67 0.89 4.10 2.86
C ARG A 67 0.54 2.89 3.74
N VAL A 68 -0.15 1.88 3.21
CA VAL A 68 -0.52 0.70 3.99
C VAL A 68 0.71 -0.19 4.16
N PHE A 69 1.16 -0.34 5.41
CA PHE A 69 2.22 -1.30 5.72
C PHE A 69 1.79 -2.73 5.35
N CYS A 70 2.77 -3.56 4.98
CA CYS A 70 2.68 -4.86 4.33
C CYS A 70 2.35 -4.87 2.83
N VAL A 71 1.93 -3.75 2.24
CA VAL A 71 1.88 -3.66 0.77
C VAL A 71 3.30 -3.61 0.25
N ALA A 72 3.72 -4.64 -0.47
CA ALA A 72 5.04 -4.66 -1.11
C ALA A 72 5.04 -3.80 -2.38
N ASN A 73 4.03 -4.05 -3.22
CA ASN A 73 3.76 -3.24 -4.40
C ASN A 73 2.31 -3.47 -4.82
N PHE A 74 1.82 -2.58 -5.68
CA PHE A 74 0.50 -2.71 -6.27
C PHE A 74 0.47 -2.12 -7.67
N SER A 75 -0.55 -2.48 -8.42
CA SER A 75 -0.80 -1.97 -9.77
C SER A 75 -2.29 -1.72 -9.92
N PHE A 76 -2.65 -0.66 -10.65
CA PHE A 76 -4.02 -0.55 -11.18
C PHE A 76 -4.16 -1.56 -12.31
N VAL A 77 -5.21 -2.36 -12.26
CA VAL A 77 -5.41 -3.48 -13.17
C VAL A 77 -6.82 -3.51 -13.75
N GLU A 78 -6.95 -4.19 -14.87
CA GLU A 78 -8.20 -4.69 -15.40
C GLU A 78 -8.22 -6.22 -15.29
N ARG A 79 -9.39 -6.79 -15.01
CA ARG A 79 -9.63 -8.24 -14.98
C ARG A 79 -10.13 -8.68 -16.35
N THR A 80 -9.59 -9.77 -16.87
CA THR A 80 -9.99 -10.35 -18.16
C THR A 80 -9.87 -11.88 -18.10
N THR A 81 -10.32 -12.56 -19.15
CA THR A 81 -10.18 -14.01 -19.26
C THR A 81 -8.71 -14.38 -19.40
N PRO A 82 -8.28 -15.55 -18.87
CA PRO A 82 -6.94 -16.06 -19.07
C PRO A 82 -6.83 -16.65 -20.48
N ASP A 83 -6.89 -15.78 -21.48
CA ASP A 83 -6.69 -16.07 -22.90
C ASP A 83 -5.75 -15.02 -23.49
N LEU A 84 -4.84 -15.46 -24.38
CA LEU A 84 -3.84 -14.58 -24.95
C LEU A 84 -4.47 -13.51 -25.84
N LYS A 85 -5.45 -13.86 -26.68
CA LYS A 85 -6.07 -12.89 -27.59
C LYS A 85 -6.83 -11.84 -26.81
N ALA A 86 -7.62 -12.27 -25.81
CA ALA A 86 -8.30 -11.37 -24.91
C ALA A 86 -7.33 -10.41 -24.19
N LEU A 87 -6.18 -10.90 -23.72
CA LEU A 87 -5.14 -10.06 -23.13
C LEU A 87 -4.59 -9.04 -24.13
N GLU A 88 -4.21 -9.48 -25.33
CA GLU A 88 -3.68 -8.61 -26.38
C GLU A 88 -4.68 -7.51 -26.74
N GLU A 89 -5.92 -7.87 -27.08
CA GLU A 89 -6.98 -6.93 -27.46
C GLU A 89 -7.24 -5.88 -26.38
N ASN A 90 -7.42 -6.32 -25.13
CA ASN A 90 -7.68 -5.42 -24.03
C ASN A 90 -6.47 -4.51 -23.73
N ILE A 91 -5.24 -5.04 -23.72
CA ILE A 91 -4.04 -4.23 -23.50
C ILE A 91 -3.92 -3.16 -24.58
N LEU A 92 -4.08 -3.54 -25.85
CA LEU A 92 -3.99 -2.61 -26.98
C LEU A 92 -5.06 -1.53 -26.92
N GLN A 93 -6.29 -1.86 -26.47
CA GLN A 93 -7.35 -0.87 -26.26
C GLN A 93 -6.96 0.16 -25.19
N TYR A 94 -6.35 -0.29 -24.09
CA TYR A 94 -5.92 0.62 -23.01
C TYR A 94 -4.67 1.43 -23.34
N LEU A 95 -3.90 1.05 -24.36
CA LEU A 95 -2.76 1.81 -24.87
C LEU A 95 -3.16 2.85 -25.91
N ASP A 96 -4.42 2.87 -26.34
CA ASP A 96 -4.89 3.80 -27.38
C ASP A 96 -4.73 5.26 -26.92
N GLY A 97 -4.09 6.08 -27.77
CA GLY A 97 -3.77 7.48 -27.45
C GLY A 97 -2.62 7.69 -26.47
N ARG A 98 -2.06 6.63 -25.86
CA ARG A 98 -0.90 6.75 -24.96
C ARG A 98 0.40 6.79 -25.76
N ARG A 99 1.27 7.75 -25.46
CA ARG A 99 2.61 7.85 -26.05
C ARG A 99 3.67 7.46 -25.04
N PHE A 100 4.62 6.65 -25.48
CA PHE A 100 5.80 6.23 -24.72
C PHE A 100 6.88 5.80 -25.73
N SER A 101 8.14 6.05 -25.38
CA SER A 101 9.29 5.77 -26.24
C SER A 101 9.76 4.32 -26.13
N SER A 102 9.67 3.73 -24.93
CA SER A 102 10.07 2.34 -24.66
C SER A 102 9.10 1.62 -23.72
N PHE A 103 9.05 0.29 -23.83
CA PHE A 103 8.22 -0.53 -22.95
C PHE A 103 8.81 -1.92 -22.70
N ARG A 104 8.27 -2.60 -21.69
CA ARG A 104 8.43 -4.04 -21.48
C ARG A 104 7.14 -4.69 -21.05
N VAL A 105 7.08 -6.02 -21.22
CA VAL A 105 6.00 -6.86 -20.69
C VAL A 105 6.58 -7.75 -19.59
N ASP A 106 5.98 -7.70 -18.40
CA ASP A 106 6.33 -8.51 -17.23
C ASP A 106 5.16 -9.44 -16.88
N THR A 107 5.18 -10.66 -17.40
CA THR A 107 4.17 -11.69 -17.12
C THR A 107 4.57 -12.57 -15.95
N LYS A 108 3.72 -12.61 -14.92
CA LYS A 108 3.77 -13.59 -13.84
C LYS A 108 2.65 -14.59 -13.98
N ARG A 109 3.01 -15.86 -13.83
CA ARG A 109 2.10 -16.98 -14.03
C ARG A 109 1.99 -17.80 -12.76
N ALA A 110 0.87 -17.62 -12.05
CA ALA A 110 0.51 -18.44 -10.91
C ALA A 110 -0.05 -19.79 -11.38
N ASP A 111 -0.82 -19.79 -12.46
CA ASP A 111 -1.32 -21.02 -13.08
C ASP A 111 -0.29 -21.66 -14.02
N LYS A 112 0.28 -22.78 -13.61
CA LYS A 112 1.25 -23.51 -14.43
C LYS A 112 0.62 -24.34 -15.56
N GLN A 113 -0.71 -24.43 -15.63
CA GLN A 113 -1.42 -25.13 -16.70
C GLN A 113 -1.66 -24.27 -17.94
N PHE A 114 -1.59 -22.94 -17.83
CA PHE A 114 -1.72 -22.05 -18.99
C PHE A 114 -0.73 -22.44 -20.11
N PRO A 115 -1.16 -22.53 -21.39
CA PRO A 115 -0.38 -23.18 -22.46
C PRO A 115 0.96 -22.53 -22.78
N LEU A 116 1.11 -21.23 -22.49
CA LEU A 116 2.33 -20.48 -22.78
C LEU A 116 3.12 -20.17 -21.51
N THR A 117 4.43 -20.18 -21.64
CA THR A 117 5.35 -19.70 -20.60
C THR A 117 5.32 -18.17 -20.51
N SER A 118 5.72 -17.62 -19.35
CA SER A 118 5.81 -16.16 -19.18
C SER A 118 6.64 -15.46 -20.27
N PRO A 119 7.84 -15.98 -20.68
CA PRO A 119 8.59 -15.38 -21.77
C PRO A 119 7.90 -15.45 -23.14
N GLU A 120 7.06 -16.46 -23.40
CA GLU A 120 6.29 -16.56 -24.65
C GLU A 120 5.14 -15.56 -24.66
N VAL A 121 4.41 -15.40 -23.54
CA VAL A 121 3.39 -14.36 -23.39
C VAL A 121 4.01 -12.98 -23.57
N ASN A 122 5.14 -12.70 -22.91
CA ASN A 122 5.86 -11.44 -23.06
C ASN A 122 6.23 -11.15 -24.52
N ARG A 123 6.70 -12.17 -25.26
CA ARG A 123 7.05 -12.03 -26.69
C ARG A 123 5.84 -11.74 -27.56
N LYS A 124 4.74 -12.48 -27.39
CA LYS A 124 3.52 -12.31 -28.22
C LYS A 124 2.82 -10.99 -27.97
N VAL A 125 2.55 -10.68 -26.70
CA VAL A 125 1.96 -9.38 -26.31
C VAL A 125 2.91 -8.24 -26.69
N GLY A 126 4.21 -8.40 -26.47
CA GLY A 126 5.21 -7.41 -26.83
C GLY A 126 5.25 -7.11 -28.34
N ALA A 127 5.15 -8.14 -29.19
CA ALA A 127 5.06 -7.96 -30.64
C ALA A 127 3.80 -7.17 -31.03
N ALA A 128 2.64 -7.52 -30.45
CA ALA A 128 1.38 -6.81 -30.70
C ALA A 128 1.47 -5.32 -30.29
N VAL A 129 2.01 -5.03 -29.10
CA VAL A 129 2.20 -3.66 -28.61
C VAL A 129 3.16 -2.87 -29.49
N LYS A 130 4.30 -3.47 -29.87
CA LYS A 130 5.29 -2.84 -30.75
C LYS A 130 4.68 -2.50 -32.10
N ASN A 131 3.92 -3.41 -32.70
CA ASN A 131 3.28 -3.20 -34.00
C ASN A 131 2.23 -2.07 -33.95
N LYS A 132 1.46 -1.96 -32.85
CA LYS A 132 0.44 -0.92 -32.71
C LYS A 132 1.05 0.46 -32.39
N THR A 133 2.09 0.52 -31.57
CA THR A 133 2.56 1.78 -30.97
C THR A 133 3.87 2.30 -31.57
N GLY A 134 4.66 1.44 -32.21
CA GLY A 134 6.01 1.77 -32.71
C GLY A 134 7.08 1.91 -31.62
N ALA A 135 6.72 1.80 -30.34
CA ALA A 135 7.66 1.94 -29.22
C ALA A 135 8.70 0.81 -29.22
N ARG A 136 9.92 1.13 -28.76
CA ARG A 136 11.00 0.13 -28.67
C ARG A 136 10.83 -0.75 -27.43
N VAL A 137 11.25 -2.01 -27.52
CA VAL A 137 11.32 -2.89 -26.34
C VAL A 137 12.60 -2.57 -25.58
N ASP A 138 12.49 -2.32 -24.28
CA ASP A 138 13.61 -2.08 -23.36
C ASP A 138 13.36 -2.87 -22.08
N LEU A 139 14.16 -3.91 -21.81
CA LEU A 139 13.91 -4.81 -20.68
C LEU A 139 14.40 -4.23 -19.34
N ASP A 140 15.32 -3.27 -19.39
CA ASP A 140 16.04 -2.73 -18.25
C ASP A 140 15.40 -1.43 -17.75
N ASN A 141 15.22 -0.46 -18.66
CA ASN A 141 14.77 0.91 -18.36
C ASN A 141 13.59 1.34 -19.24
N ALA A 142 12.57 0.47 -19.32
CA ALA A 142 11.30 0.80 -19.96
C ALA A 142 10.61 2.01 -19.33
N GLU A 143 10.15 2.95 -20.16
CA GLU A 143 9.25 4.03 -19.75
C GLU A 143 7.89 3.48 -19.29
N LEU A 144 7.40 2.43 -19.94
CA LEU A 144 6.16 1.75 -19.58
C LEU A 144 6.39 0.27 -19.26
N THR A 145 5.98 -0.17 -18.08
CA THR A 145 5.93 -1.62 -17.77
C THR A 145 4.50 -2.13 -17.84
N ILE A 146 4.21 -3.00 -18.80
CA ILE A 146 2.94 -3.72 -18.88
C ILE A 146 3.06 -4.96 -18.00
N THR A 147 2.32 -5.00 -16.90
CA THR A 147 2.31 -6.14 -15.99
C THR A 147 1.14 -7.05 -16.31
N ILE A 148 1.39 -8.36 -16.40
CA ILE A 148 0.36 -9.38 -16.63
C ILE A 148 0.46 -10.42 -15.53
N GLU A 149 -0.66 -10.80 -14.95
CA GLU A 149 -0.77 -11.83 -13.91
C GLU A 149 -1.81 -12.85 -14.34
N ILE A 150 -1.36 -14.07 -14.64
CA ILE A 150 -2.22 -15.18 -15.09
C ILE A 150 -2.48 -16.12 -13.91
N LEU A 151 -3.76 -16.29 -13.58
CA LEU A 151 -4.30 -17.19 -12.56
C LEU A 151 -5.22 -18.24 -13.23
N PRO A 152 -5.63 -19.30 -12.51
CA PRO A 152 -6.36 -20.42 -13.12
C PRO A 152 -7.69 -20.04 -13.80
N HIS A 153 -8.40 -19.03 -13.27
CA HIS A 153 -9.70 -18.62 -13.78
C HIS A 153 -9.71 -17.19 -14.33
N ASP A 154 -8.64 -16.42 -14.09
CA ASP A 154 -8.59 -14.99 -14.36
C ASP A 154 -7.21 -14.58 -14.83
N ALA A 155 -7.17 -13.56 -15.69
CA ALA A 155 -5.96 -12.79 -15.92
C ALA A 155 -6.18 -11.33 -15.52
N PHE A 156 -5.11 -10.73 -15.03
CA PHE A 156 -5.08 -9.29 -14.75
C PHE A 156 -3.96 -8.66 -15.55
N PHE A 157 -4.24 -7.52 -16.18
CA PHE A 157 -3.18 -6.69 -16.75
C PHE A 157 -3.27 -5.28 -16.18
N GLY A 158 -2.11 -4.64 -16.09
CA GLY A 158 -1.98 -3.31 -15.54
C GLY A 158 -0.75 -2.60 -16.06
N PHE A 159 -0.64 -1.32 -15.76
CA PHE A 159 0.54 -0.53 -16.08
C PHE A 159 1.26 -0.13 -14.81
N ASP A 160 2.56 -0.31 -14.87
CA ASP A 160 3.52 0.07 -13.85
C ASP A 160 3.32 -0.70 -12.53
N LYS A 161 4.40 -0.80 -11.77
CA LYS A 161 4.41 -1.45 -10.45
C LYS A 161 4.80 -0.42 -9.42
N ILE A 162 3.84 -0.02 -8.60
CA ILE A 162 4.01 1.04 -7.63
C ILE A 162 4.49 0.40 -6.33
N ALA A 163 5.64 0.86 -5.83
CA ALA A 163 6.19 0.39 -4.57
C ALA A 163 5.29 0.79 -3.39
N GLY A 164 5.01 -0.16 -2.50
CA GLY A 164 4.31 0.07 -1.24
C GLY A 164 5.26 0.24 -0.06
N SER A 165 4.69 0.44 1.13
CA SER A 165 5.47 0.72 2.36
C SER A 165 6.21 -0.50 2.94
N GLY A 166 5.88 -1.73 2.51
CA GLY A 166 6.43 -2.97 3.07
C GLY A 166 6.18 -3.13 4.57
N GLY A 167 6.94 -3.99 5.25
CA GLY A 167 6.75 -4.26 6.68
C GLY A 167 5.53 -5.14 6.97
N LEU A 168 4.98 -5.03 8.18
CA LEU A 168 3.88 -5.85 8.68
C LEU A 168 2.57 -5.07 8.80
N PRO A 169 1.39 -5.70 8.66
CA PRO A 169 0.12 -5.01 8.82
C PRO A 169 0.01 -4.44 10.24
N VAL A 170 -0.32 -3.17 10.38
CA VAL A 170 -0.51 -2.54 11.70
C VAL A 170 -1.58 -3.30 12.49
N GLY A 171 -1.26 -3.68 13.72
CA GLY A 171 -2.12 -4.43 14.63
C GLY A 171 -1.65 -5.86 14.90
N VAL A 172 -0.85 -6.46 14.01
CA VAL A 172 -0.41 -7.86 14.16
C VAL A 172 0.63 -8.08 15.25
N SER A 173 1.37 -7.03 15.62
CA SER A 173 2.42 -7.08 16.65
C SER A 173 1.95 -6.45 17.97
N GLY A 174 0.63 -6.47 18.22
CA GLY A 174 0.04 -5.96 19.44
C GLY A 174 -0.04 -4.43 19.51
N ARG A 175 -0.34 -3.94 20.71
CA ARG A 175 -0.54 -2.51 21.00
C ARG A 175 0.56 -2.02 21.92
N VAL A 176 1.15 -0.88 21.60
CA VAL A 176 2.21 -0.27 22.40
C VAL A 176 1.92 1.22 22.64
N VAL A 177 2.47 1.75 23.73
CA VAL A 177 2.42 3.18 24.05
C VAL A 177 3.65 3.87 23.46
N SER A 178 3.43 4.96 22.75
CA SER A 178 4.48 5.80 22.18
C SER A 178 4.44 7.16 22.87
N LEU A 179 5.50 7.47 23.61
CA LEU A 179 5.71 8.83 24.10
C LEU A 179 5.99 9.73 22.89
N ILE A 180 5.17 10.76 22.69
CA ILE A 180 5.30 11.67 21.57
C ILE A 180 5.56 13.10 22.08
N SER A 181 6.47 13.77 21.41
CA SER A 181 6.88 15.14 21.69
C SER A 181 6.74 16.00 20.44
N GLY A 182 6.91 17.31 20.58
CA GLY A 182 7.00 18.22 19.44
C GLY A 182 8.31 18.12 18.64
N GLY A 183 9.20 17.18 18.97
CA GLY A 183 10.45 16.92 18.26
C GLY A 183 10.28 16.04 17.02
N ILE A 184 11.38 15.76 16.32
CA ILE A 184 11.39 14.98 15.07
C ILE A 184 11.52 13.47 15.37
N ASP A 185 12.19 13.10 16.47
CA ASP A 185 12.56 11.70 16.69
C ASP A 185 11.39 10.80 17.06
N SER A 186 10.54 11.27 17.98
CA SER A 186 9.39 10.49 18.48
C SER A 186 8.37 10.13 17.39
N PRO A 187 7.98 11.00 16.44
CA PRO A 187 7.10 10.59 15.34
C PRO A 187 7.79 9.62 14.36
N ILE A 188 9.11 9.72 14.15
CA ILE A 188 9.84 8.77 13.30
C ILE A 188 9.95 7.41 13.98
N ALA A 189 10.24 7.38 15.28
CA ALA A 189 10.23 6.15 16.08
C ALA A 189 8.86 5.47 16.04
N ALA A 190 7.78 6.24 16.21
CA ALA A 190 6.41 5.77 16.05
C ALA A 190 6.16 5.14 14.66
N CYS A 191 6.56 5.82 13.59
CA CYS A 191 6.42 5.30 12.22
C CYS A 191 7.15 3.95 12.04
N ARG A 192 8.38 3.83 12.55
CA ARG A 192 9.15 2.58 12.52
C ARG A 192 8.46 1.45 13.29
N MET A 193 7.85 1.73 14.44
CA MET A 193 7.09 0.74 15.21
C MET A 193 5.81 0.30 14.48
N MET A 194 5.08 1.22 13.84
CA MET A 194 3.93 0.89 13.00
C MET A 194 4.33 0.00 11.82
N ARG A 195 5.49 0.26 11.18
CA ARG A 195 6.02 -0.59 10.10
C ARG A 195 6.33 -2.01 10.56
N ARG A 196 6.63 -2.21 11.84
CA ARG A 196 6.79 -3.54 12.47
C ARG A 196 5.46 -4.16 12.93
N GLY A 197 4.32 -3.58 12.56
CA GLY A 197 2.99 -4.13 12.83
C GLY A 197 2.40 -3.72 14.18
N CYS A 198 3.02 -2.80 14.93
CA CYS A 198 2.49 -2.35 16.22
C CYS A 198 1.40 -1.28 16.04
N ARG A 199 0.30 -1.41 16.78
CA ARG A 199 -0.72 -0.35 16.94
C ARG A 199 -0.27 0.61 18.03
N LEU A 200 -0.24 1.92 17.75
CA LEU A 200 0.23 2.90 18.72
C LEU A 200 -0.92 3.60 19.45
N ILE A 201 -0.77 3.71 20.76
CA ILE A 201 -1.42 4.74 21.57
C ILE A 201 -0.38 5.84 21.82
N PHE A 202 -0.75 7.10 21.58
CA PHE A 202 0.15 8.22 21.82
C PHE A 202 -0.11 8.83 23.20
N VAL A 203 0.97 9.18 23.89
CA VAL A 203 0.93 9.91 25.15
C VAL A 203 1.88 11.10 25.04
N HIS A 204 1.38 12.29 25.36
CA HIS A 204 2.15 13.51 25.41
C HIS A 204 2.00 14.17 26.77
N PHE A 205 3.13 14.38 27.45
CA PHE A 205 3.19 15.14 28.69
C PHE A 205 3.36 16.62 28.36
N HIS A 206 2.60 17.48 29.04
CA HIS A 206 2.66 18.93 28.83
C HIS A 206 2.66 19.70 30.14
N SER A 207 3.23 20.91 30.11
CA SER A 207 3.40 21.72 31.33
C SER A 207 2.30 22.76 31.55
N ARG A 208 1.11 22.63 30.96
CA ARG A 208 -0.06 23.45 31.36
C ARG A 208 -0.30 23.33 32.87
N PRO A 209 -0.61 24.44 33.58
CA PRO A 209 -0.83 25.79 33.03
C PRO A 209 0.43 26.66 32.86
N TYR A 210 1.63 26.18 33.24
CA TYR A 210 2.88 26.97 33.25
C TYR A 210 3.42 27.35 31.86
N LEU A 211 3.14 26.53 30.84
CA LEU A 211 3.47 26.81 29.44
C LEU A 211 2.20 26.88 28.58
N ASP A 212 2.33 27.49 27.40
CA ASP A 212 1.29 27.62 26.40
C ASP A 212 0.87 26.28 25.76
N GLN A 213 -0.11 26.30 24.85
CA GLN A 213 -0.62 25.09 24.17
C GLN A 213 0.18 24.70 22.91
N THR A 214 1.21 25.46 22.55
CA THR A 214 1.94 25.29 21.29
C THR A 214 2.49 23.86 21.13
N SER A 215 3.02 23.27 22.20
CA SER A 215 3.48 21.87 22.19
C SER A 215 2.34 20.88 21.92
N GLN A 216 1.16 21.10 22.51
CA GLN A 216 0.02 20.20 22.34
C GLN A 216 -0.51 20.25 20.90
N GLU A 217 -0.61 21.45 20.33
CA GLU A 217 -1.04 21.66 18.94
C GLU A 217 -0.09 20.98 17.96
N LYS A 218 1.23 21.19 18.13
CA LYS A 218 2.24 20.53 17.30
C LYS A 218 2.13 19.01 17.36
N VAL A 219 1.93 18.45 18.56
CA VAL A 219 1.73 17.01 18.73
C VAL A 219 0.44 16.51 18.10
N ARG A 220 -0.66 17.27 18.19
CA ARG A 220 -1.92 16.92 17.51
C ARG A 220 -1.71 16.82 16.00
N GLU A 221 -1.00 17.76 15.39
CA GLU A 221 -0.67 17.72 13.96
C GLU A 221 0.22 16.52 13.60
N LEU A 222 1.25 16.25 14.40
CA LEU A 222 2.10 15.06 14.19
C LEU A 222 1.28 13.76 14.27
N VAL A 223 0.40 13.63 15.27
CA VAL A 223 -0.48 12.46 15.41
C VAL A 223 -1.47 12.36 14.24
N LYS A 224 -2.02 13.48 13.73
CA LYS A 224 -2.86 13.46 12.52
C LYS A 224 -2.09 12.89 11.32
N LEU A 225 -0.84 13.30 11.12
CA LEU A 225 0.01 12.77 10.04
C LEU A 225 0.27 11.27 10.20
N LEU A 226 0.55 10.81 11.42
CA LEU A 226 0.79 9.39 11.75
C LEU A 226 -0.50 8.55 11.63
N THR A 227 -1.67 9.16 11.87
CA THR A 227 -2.97 8.48 11.76
C THR A 227 -3.21 7.96 10.34
N ARG A 228 -2.59 8.55 9.32
CA ARG A 228 -2.67 8.05 7.93
C ARG A 228 -2.11 6.64 7.75
N TYR A 229 -1.28 6.15 8.68
CA TYR A 229 -0.64 4.82 8.61
C TYR A 229 -1.32 3.75 9.48
N GLN A 230 -2.08 4.15 10.52
CA GLN A 230 -2.82 3.24 11.40
C GLN A 230 -4.34 3.47 11.43
N PHE A 231 -4.82 4.42 10.62
CA PHE A 231 -6.21 4.79 10.31
C PHE A 231 -7.03 5.37 11.46
N SER A 232 -6.66 5.07 12.71
CA SER A 232 -7.25 5.66 13.90
C SER A 232 -6.20 5.70 15.01
N SER A 233 -6.13 6.83 15.69
CA SER A 233 -5.16 7.09 16.76
C SER A 233 -5.86 7.57 18.01
N ARG A 234 -5.31 7.23 19.17
CA ARG A 234 -5.67 7.84 20.46
C ARG A 234 -4.48 8.63 20.96
N LEU A 235 -4.71 9.87 21.37
CA LEU A 235 -3.71 10.76 21.96
C LEU A 235 -4.18 11.15 23.37
N TYR A 236 -3.40 10.77 24.37
CA TYR A 236 -3.57 11.22 25.74
C TYR A 236 -2.67 12.43 25.99
N LEU A 237 -3.27 13.50 26.49
CA LEU A 237 -2.58 14.71 26.91
C LEU A 237 -2.53 14.72 28.43
N VAL A 238 -1.34 14.59 29.00
CA VAL A 238 -1.15 14.41 30.44
C VAL A 238 -0.52 15.69 31.02
N PRO A 239 -1.20 16.39 31.95
CA PRO A 239 -0.60 17.51 32.66
C PRO A 239 0.53 16.99 33.55
N PHE A 240 1.74 17.51 33.34
CA PHE A 240 2.95 17.10 34.06
C PHE A 240 3.71 18.26 34.69
N GLY A 241 3.22 19.50 34.54
CA GLY A 241 3.93 20.70 34.97
C GLY A 241 4.23 20.76 36.48
N GLU A 242 3.27 20.34 37.32
CA GLU A 242 3.45 20.32 38.78
C GLU A 242 4.56 19.33 39.18
N ILE A 243 4.49 18.12 38.65
CA ILE A 243 5.49 17.06 38.90
C ILE A 243 6.85 17.51 38.39
N GLN A 244 6.91 18.12 37.20
CA GLN A 244 8.14 18.65 36.63
C GLN A 244 8.79 19.68 37.56
N ARG A 245 8.01 20.60 38.14
CA ARG A 245 8.52 21.58 39.11
C ARG A 245 9.08 20.92 40.36
N GLN A 246 8.37 19.94 40.91
CA GLN A 246 8.83 19.20 42.10
C GLN A 246 10.14 18.45 41.82
N ILE A 247 10.28 17.84 40.63
CA ILE A 247 11.51 17.17 40.22
C ILE A 247 12.67 18.17 40.11
N VAL A 248 12.46 19.31 39.45
CA VAL A 248 13.52 20.34 39.33
C VAL A 248 13.92 20.88 40.71
N ALA A 249 12.96 21.11 41.60
CA ALA A 249 13.22 21.60 42.95
C ALA A 249 13.90 20.58 43.88
N ALA A 250 13.82 19.28 43.57
CA ALA A 250 14.44 18.21 44.36
C ALA A 250 15.86 17.83 43.88
N VAL A 251 16.25 18.30 42.69
CA VAL A 251 17.56 18.03 42.06
C VAL A 251 18.49 19.24 42.14
N LEU A 252 17.95 20.42 42.47
CA LEU A 252 18.68 21.62 42.86
C LEU A 252 18.88 21.66 44.38
#